data_AF-A0A158BKB6-F1
#
_entry.id   AF-A0A158BKB6-F1
#
_cell.length_a   1.000
_cell.length_b   1.000
_cell.length_c   1.000
_cell.angle_alpha   90.00
_cell.angle_beta   90.00
_cell.angle_gamma   90.00
#
_symmetry.space_group_name_H-M   'P 1'
#
loop_
_entity.id
_entity.type
_entity.pdbx_description
1 polymer ?
#
loop_
_entity_poly.entity_id
_entity_poly.type
_entity_poly.pdbx_seq_one_letter_code
_entity_poly.pdbx_strand_id
1 'polypeptide(L)' 'MDGEDIGKISDIMLDVRGGRFAYAVLSEGGFLGMGTKLHAIPWSALTLDTAEKCFRVGLAML' A
#
# COMPACT_ATOMS: atom_id res chain seq x y z
N MET A 1 17.42 2.94 10.38
CA MET A 1 16.23 3.59 10.97
C MET A 1 15.13 3.20 10.01
N ASP A 2 14.50 2.05 10.24
CA ASP A 2 13.77 1.37 9.18
C ASP A 2 12.30 1.28 9.60
N GLY A 3 11.44 2.03 8.90
CA GLY A 3 10.03 2.21 9.25
C GLY A 3 9.52 3.59 8.87
N GLU A 4 9.86 4.07 7.68
CA GLU A 4 9.32 5.34 7.16
C GLU A 4 7.85 5.16 6.77
N ASP A 5 6.99 6.07 7.24
CA ASP A 5 5.62 6.17 6.75
C ASP A 5 5.65 6.83 5.37
N ILE A 6 5.34 6.03 4.35
CA ILE A 6 5.34 6.44 2.94
C ILE A 6 3.94 6.78 2.42
N GLY A 7 2.90 6.71 3.26
CA GLY A 7 1.53 7.00 2.87
C GLY A 7 0.50 5.99 3.39
N LYS A 8 -0.69 6.02 2.78
CA LYS A 8 -1.84 5.24 3.24
C LYS A 8 -2.39 4.34 2.14
N ILE A 9 -2.87 3.15 2.52
CA ILE A 9 -3.72 2.36 1.62
C ILE A 9 -5.07 3.06 1.50
N SER A 10 -5.41 3.54 0.31
CA SER A 10 -6.73 4.12 0.03
C SER A 10 -7.75 3.04 -0.33
N ASP A 11 -7.32 2.04 -1.11
CA ASP A 11 -8.20 1.03 -1.68
C ASP A 11 -7.51 -0.34 -1.79
N ILE A 12 -8.31 -1.41 -1.81
CA ILE A 12 -7.87 -2.79 -2.05
C ILE A 12 -8.64 -3.33 -3.25
N MET A 13 -7.92 -3.71 -4.30
CA MET A 13 -8.51 -4.21 -5.53
C MET A 13 -8.68 -5.73 -5.50
N LEU A 14 -9.87 -6.19 -5.87
CA LEU A 14 -10.25 -7.60 -5.92
C LEU A 14 -10.25 -8.10 -7.37
N ASP A 15 -9.55 -9.20 -7.63
CA ASP A 15 -9.79 -10.01 -8.83
C ASP A 15 -11.05 -10.85 -8.60
N VAL A 16 -12.18 -10.37 -9.10
CA VAL A 16 -13.50 -11.01 -8.92
C VAL A 16 -13.55 -12.40 -9.56
N ARG A 17 -12.87 -12.60 -10.70
CA ARG A 17 -12.87 -13.91 -11.37
C ARG A 17 -11.99 -14.91 -10.64
N GLY A 18 -10.85 -14.43 -10.11
CA GLY A 18 -9.88 -15.25 -9.41
C GLY A 18 -10.13 -15.42 -7.91
N GLY A 19 -11.06 -14.66 -7.32
CA GLY A 19 -11.38 -14.72 -5.89
C GLY A 19 -10.22 -14.31 -4.97
N ARG A 20 -9.33 -13.43 -5.44
CA ARG A 20 -8.11 -13.01 -4.70
C ARG A 20 -7.94 -11.50 -4.71
N PHE A 21 -7.22 -10.99 -3.71
CA PHE A 21 -6.73 -9.62 -3.74
C PHE A 21 -5.65 -9.49 -4.82
N ALA A 22 -5.79 -8.51 -5.70
CA ALA A 22 -4.83 -8.27 -6.77
C ALA A 22 -3.70 -7.36 -6.27
N TYR A 23 -4.05 -6.16 -5.83
CA TYR A 23 -3.12 -5.16 -5.33
C TYR A 23 -3.83 -4.17 -4.41
N ALA A 24 -3.07 -3.49 -3.57
CA ALA A 24 -3.53 -2.35 -2.80
C ALA A 24 -3.10 -1.05 -3.48
N VAL A 25 -3.87 0.03 -3.28
CA VAL A 25 -3.53 1.36 -3.78
C VAL A 25 -2.91 2.16 -2.65
N LEU A 26 -1.62 2.46 -2.76
CA LEU A 26 -0.90 3.37 -1.87
C LEU A 26 -1.07 4.81 -2.38
N SER A 27 -1.57 5.66 -1.51
CA SER A 27 -1.68 7.10 -1.68
C SER A 27 -0.56 7.81 -0.92
N GLU A 28 0.31 8.48 -1.66
CA GLU A 28 1.40 9.32 -1.15
C GLU A 28 1.03 10.81 -1.31
N GLY A 29 1.17 11.60 -0.24
CA GLY A 29 0.81 13.03 -0.22
C GLY A 29 -0.68 13.30 0.04
N GLY A 30 -1.17 14.50 -0.33
CA GLY A 30 -2.59 14.86 -0.27
C GLY A 30 -3.04 15.86 0.80
N PHE A 31 -2.12 16.65 1.39
CA PHE A 31 -2.52 17.85 2.15
C PHE A 31 -2.46 19.11 1.26
N LEU A 32 -3.45 20.00 1.46
CA LEU A 32 -3.66 21.34 0.86
C LEU A 32 -2.66 21.75 -0.25
N GLY A 33 -2.97 21.39 -1.50
CA GLY A 33 -2.35 21.99 -2.70
C GLY A 33 -1.37 21.12 -3.48
N MET A 34 -1.02 19.91 -3.02
CA MET A 34 -0.22 18.94 -3.80
C MET A 34 -1.07 17.76 -4.26
N GLY A 35 -0.93 17.40 -5.55
CA GLY A 35 -1.64 16.27 -6.15
C GLY A 35 -1.28 14.95 -5.46
N THR A 36 -2.26 14.10 -5.25
CA THR A 36 -2.06 12.75 -4.73
C THR A 36 -1.35 11.89 -5.76
N LYS A 37 -0.27 11.21 -5.35
CA LYS A 37 0.36 10.18 -6.17
C LYS A 37 -0.15 8.81 -5.74
N LEU A 38 -0.59 8.02 -6.71
CA LEU A 38 -1.15 6.69 -6.49
C LEU A 38 -0.19 5.61 -7.02
N HIS A 39 0.06 4.60 -6.21
CA HIS A 39 0.90 3.46 -6.53
C HIS A 39 0.12 2.15 -6.32
N ALA A 40 0.15 1.26 -7.32
CA ALA A 40 -0.40 -0.09 -7.17
C ALA A 40 0.67 -1.01 -6.57
N ILE A 41 0.41 -1.54 -5.37
CA ILE A 41 1.32 -2.43 -4.65
C ILE A 41 0.76 -3.85 -4.70
N PRO A 42 1.49 -4.82 -5.30
CA PRO A 42 1.06 -6.21 -5.33
C PRO A 42 0.71 -6.70 -3.92
N TRP A 43 -0.42 -7.41 -3.77
CA TRP A 43 -0.86 -7.87 -2.45
C TRP A 43 0.20 -8.75 -1.75
N SER A 44 0.95 -9.54 -2.54
CA SER A 44 2.03 -10.40 -2.05
C SER A 44 3.25 -9.65 -1.51
N ALA A 45 3.37 -8.35 -1.78
CA ALA A 45 4.48 -7.52 -1.27
C ALA A 45 4.17 -6.89 0.10
N LEU A 46 2.93 -7.02 0.59
CA LEU A 46 2.48 -6.44 1.85
C LEU A 46 2.53 -7.46 2.98
N THR A 47 3.12 -7.07 4.10
CA THR A 47 3.07 -7.82 5.36
C THR A 47 2.27 -7.03 6.38
N LEU A 48 1.19 -7.60 6.92
CA LEU A 48 0.41 -6.95 7.97
C LEU A 48 1.17 -7.02 9.30
N ASP A 49 1.45 -5.86 9.88
CA ASP A 49 1.94 -5.72 11.25
C ASP A 49 0.78 -5.30 12.15
N THR A 50 0.26 -6.25 12.94
CA THR A 50 -0.88 -6.00 13.83
C THR A 50 -0.51 -5.25 15.10
N ALA A 51 0.77 -5.25 15.49
CA ALA A 51 1.23 -4.51 16.66
C ALA A 51 1.25 -3.01 16.34
N GLU A 52 1.84 -2.66 15.21
CA GLU A 52 1.94 -1.27 14.72
C GLU A 52 0.74 -0.83 13.87
N LYS A 53 -0.20 -1.75 13.58
CA LYS A 53 -1.44 -1.51 12.82
C LYS A 53 -1.17 -0.92 11.43
N CYS A 54 -0.15 -1.41 10.75
CA CYS A 54 0.26 -0.95 9.43
C CYS A 54 0.58 -2.12 8.49
N PHE A 55 0.66 -1.85 7.20
CA PHE A 55 1.31 -2.77 6.26
C PHE A 55 2.76 -2.36 6.10
N ARG A 56 3.66 -3.33 6.20
CA ARG A 56 5.08 -3.19 5.84
C ARG A 56 5.29 -3.67 4.42
N VAL A 57 6.09 -2.92 3.67
CA VAL A 57 6.57 -3.30 2.34
C VAL A 57 8.09 -3.31 2.37
N GLY A 58 8.70 -4.37 1.85
CA GLY A 58 10.15 -4.44 1.69
C GLY A 58 10.55 -3.87 0.33
N LEU A 59 11.51 -2.94 0.30
CA LEU A 59 12.08 -2.35 -0.93
C LEU A 59 12.82 -3.36 -1.85
N ALA A 60 12.87 -4.65 -1.49
CA ALA A 60 13.56 -5.69 -2.26
C ALA A 60 12.84 -6.11 -3.57
N MET A 61 11.73 -5.46 -3.92
CA MET A 61 11.04 -5.62 -5.22
C MET A 61 10.59 -4.26 -5.76
N LEU A 62 11.56 -3.45 -6.19
CA LEU A 62 11.41 -2.41 -7.21
C LEU A 62 12.62 -2.48 -8.14
#